data_AF-A0A6A4AWP7-F1
#
_entry.id   AF-A0A6A4AWP7-F1
#
_cell.length_a   1.000
_cell.length_b   1.000
_cell.length_c   1.000
_cell.angle_alpha   90.00
_cell.angle_beta   90.00
_cell.angle_gamma   90.00
#
_symmetry.space_group_name_H-M   'P 1'
#
loop_
_entity.id
_entity.type
_entity.pdbx_description
1 polymer ?
#
loop_
_entity_poly.entity_id
_entity_poly.type
_entity_poly.pdbx_seq_one_letter_code
_entity_poly.pdbx_strand_id
1 'polypeptide(L)'
;MEDVVLKFGAFRELLTDGAPEMVGKVIEQLVVLLQAEQTNPVPYRPQMIGLVERFHRSWKDCVSTFMSSNVQNDWNLWVKFAVYAYNSARHSTVALTPNELMMGRRLRPPNELLRRTAVTEAGELMPYHERLLLAMERSHACAEAARVKEQERQAHYYNRRVRQKRTFAVGDRVWVYNPPRGPKATKFVHQWQGPMRIVESAGYENFVLEREDK
;
A
#
# COMPACT_ATOMS: atom_id res chain seq x y z
N MET A 1 2.83 3.57 15.88
CA MET A 1 2.77 4.93 15.31
C MET A 1 4.03 5.72 15.62
N GLU A 2 4.54 5.68 16.86
CA GLU A 2 5.83 6.29 17.25
C GLU A 2 6.98 6.00 16.27
N ASP A 3 7.21 4.71 15.95
CA ASP A 3 8.25 4.27 15.01
C ASP A 3 8.12 4.83 13.58
N VAL A 4 6.94 5.31 13.20
CA VAL A 4 6.69 5.89 11.87
C VAL A 4 6.81 7.41 11.96
N VAL A 5 6.07 8.02 12.88
CA VAL A 5 6.02 9.49 13.02
C VAL A 5 7.38 10.06 13.42
N LEU A 6 8.11 9.41 14.34
CA LEU A 6 9.43 9.90 14.75
C LEU A 6 10.52 9.68 13.70
N LYS A 7 10.32 8.76 12.74
CA LYS A 7 11.30 8.46 11.68
C LYS A 7 11.03 9.21 10.38
N PHE A 8 9.76 9.40 10.04
CA PHE A 8 9.34 9.93 8.74
C PHE A 8 8.54 11.24 8.85
N GLY A 9 8.18 11.65 10.07
CA GLY A 9 7.31 12.80 10.32
C GLY A 9 5.83 12.44 10.36
N ALA A 10 5.01 13.42 10.72
CA ALA A 10 3.56 13.30 10.65
C ALA A 10 3.10 13.26 9.18
N PHE A 11 2.12 12.41 8.90
CA PHE A 11 1.52 12.26 7.58
C PHE A 11 0.21 13.06 7.50
N ARG A 12 -0.22 13.40 6.28
CA ARG A 12 -1.49 14.09 6.04
C ARG A 12 -2.66 13.14 5.92
N GLU A 13 -2.44 11.94 5.41
CA GLU A 13 -3.49 10.96 5.13
C GLU A 13 -3.06 9.58 5.61
N LEU A 14 -4.01 8.82 6.15
CA LEU A 14 -3.85 7.44 6.59
C LEU A 14 -4.89 6.55 5.91
N LEU A 15 -4.44 5.71 4.97
CA LEU A 15 -5.29 4.71 4.34
C LEU A 15 -5.23 3.40 5.14
N THR A 16 -6.36 2.93 5.66
CA THR A 16 -6.45 1.65 6.39
C THR A 16 -7.48 0.72 5.76
N ASP A 17 -7.45 -0.57 6.05
CA ASP A 17 -8.44 -1.54 5.53
C ASP A 17 -9.75 -1.61 6.31
N GLY A 18 -9.94 -0.69 7.27
CA GLY A 18 -11.10 -0.65 8.13
C GLY A 18 -11.11 -1.76 9.19
N ALA A 19 -9.96 -2.41 9.45
CA ALA A 19 -9.84 -3.35 10.55
C ALA A 19 -10.21 -2.69 11.89
N PRO A 20 -10.95 -3.37 12.79
CA PRO A 20 -11.39 -2.79 14.06
C PRO A 20 -10.25 -2.18 14.90
N GLU A 21 -9.06 -2.76 14.82
CA GLU A 21 -7.84 -2.29 15.48
C GLU A 21 -7.39 -0.91 14.98
N MET A 22 -7.74 -0.56 13.75
CA MET A 22 -7.37 0.69 13.06
C MET A 22 -8.51 1.71 13.03
N VAL A 23 -9.72 1.35 13.47
CA VAL A 23 -10.91 2.23 13.50
C VAL A 23 -11.37 2.53 14.95
N GLY A 24 -10.60 2.09 15.95
CA GLY A 24 -10.89 2.37 17.35
C GLY A 24 -10.70 3.85 17.72
N LYS A 25 -11.40 4.29 18.78
CA LYS A 25 -11.34 5.68 19.31
C LYS A 25 -9.92 6.20 19.54
N VAL A 26 -8.98 5.33 19.93
CA VAL A 26 -7.59 5.71 20.17
C VAL A 26 -6.90 6.15 18.87
N ILE A 27 -7.12 5.43 17.77
CA ILE A 27 -6.55 5.77 16.46
C ILE A 27 -7.21 7.04 15.93
N GLU A 28 -8.53 7.16 16.07
CA GLU A 28 -9.27 8.38 15.70
C GLU A 28 -8.69 9.62 16.40
N GLN A 29 -8.52 9.57 17.73
CA GLN A 29 -7.95 10.69 18.49
C GLN A 29 -6.49 10.98 18.07
N LEU A 30 -5.70 9.95 17.78
CA LEU A 30 -4.33 10.12 17.31
C LEU A 30 -4.28 10.80 15.94
N VAL A 31 -5.16 10.43 15.02
CA VAL A 31 -5.28 11.04 13.68
C VAL A 31 -5.67 12.52 13.81
N VAL A 32 -6.61 12.85 14.71
CA VAL A 32 -6.99 14.24 15.02
C VAL A 32 -5.79 15.03 15.57
N LEU A 33 -5.03 14.48 16.52
CA LEU A 33 -3.85 15.13 17.09
C LEU A 33 -2.74 15.35 16.06
N LEU A 34 -2.60 14.44 15.09
CA LEU A 34 -1.65 14.56 13.99
C LEU A 34 -2.16 15.48 12.87
N GLN A 35 -3.39 16.00 12.96
CA GLN A 35 -4.07 16.77 11.91
C GLN A 35 -4.07 16.03 10.56
N ALA A 36 -4.25 14.71 10.63
CA ALA A 36 -4.30 13.83 9.47
C ALA A 36 -5.76 13.45 9.14
N GLU A 37 -5.99 12.97 7.92
CA GLU A 37 -7.27 12.42 7.47
C GLU A 37 -7.17 10.90 7.34
N GLN A 38 -8.04 10.15 8.02
CA GLN A 38 -8.11 8.71 7.84
C GLN A 38 -9.12 8.37 6.74
N THR A 39 -8.65 7.68 5.70
CA THR A 39 -9.49 7.17 4.63
C THR A 39 -9.61 5.65 4.75
N ASN A 40 -10.83 5.13 4.68
CA ASN A 40 -11.09 3.69 4.66
C ASN A 40 -11.76 3.32 3.32
N PRO A 41 -11.16 2.42 2.54
CA PRO A 41 -11.74 1.96 1.29
C PRO A 41 -12.99 1.13 1.56
N VAL A 42 -13.88 1.11 0.56
CA VAL A 42 -15.08 0.27 0.58
C VAL A 42 -14.69 -1.19 0.84
N PRO A 43 -15.41 -1.91 1.72
CA PRO A 43 -15.18 -3.32 1.96
C PRO A 43 -15.08 -4.13 0.66
N TYR A 44 -14.18 -5.11 0.65
CA TYR A 44 -13.95 -6.00 -0.51
C TYR A 44 -13.38 -5.31 -1.76
N ARG A 45 -12.77 -4.12 -1.64
CA ARG A 45 -11.89 -3.55 -2.69
C ARG A 45 -10.40 -3.67 -2.33
N PRO A 46 -9.79 -4.87 -2.44
CA PRO A 46 -8.37 -5.06 -2.15
C PRO A 46 -7.47 -4.24 -3.10
N GLN A 47 -8.00 -3.77 -4.23
CA GLN A 47 -7.29 -2.93 -5.18
C GLN A 47 -6.75 -1.63 -4.56
N MET A 48 -7.48 -1.03 -3.61
CA MET A 48 -7.05 0.21 -2.94
C MET A 48 -5.88 -0.03 -1.97
N ILE A 49 -5.77 -1.22 -1.39
CA ILE A 49 -4.70 -1.60 -0.45
C ILE A 49 -3.66 -2.51 -1.12
N GLY A 50 -3.81 -2.77 -2.42
CA GLY A 50 -3.04 -3.79 -3.14
C GLY A 50 -1.53 -3.53 -3.18
N LEU A 51 -1.07 -2.30 -2.96
CA LEU A 51 0.35 -2.00 -2.76
C LEU A 51 0.87 -2.57 -1.44
N VAL A 52 0.14 -2.36 -0.35
CA VAL A 52 0.46 -2.90 0.98
C VAL A 52 0.39 -4.43 0.96
N GLU A 53 -0.63 -5.01 0.32
CA GLU A 53 -0.74 -6.47 0.20
C GLU A 53 0.42 -7.09 -0.61
N ARG A 54 0.85 -6.42 -1.70
CA ARG A 54 2.03 -6.83 -2.47
C ARG A 54 3.30 -6.74 -1.63
N PHE A 55 3.47 -5.66 -0.88
CA PHE A 55 4.57 -5.53 0.06
C PHE A 55 4.55 -6.63 1.12
N HIS A 56 3.37 -6.93 1.68
CA HIS A 56 3.18 -8.01 2.64
C HIS A 56 3.63 -9.36 2.12
N ARG A 57 3.38 -9.64 0.83
CA ARG A 57 3.89 -10.85 0.18
C ARG A 57 5.42 -10.84 0.11
N SER A 58 6.00 -9.75 -0.41
CA SER A 58 7.45 -9.64 -0.61
C SER A 58 8.25 -9.81 0.68
N TRP A 59 7.89 -9.12 1.77
CA TRP A 59 8.68 -9.24 3.01
C TRP A 59 8.48 -10.60 3.68
N LYS A 60 7.29 -11.22 3.58
CA LYS A 60 7.05 -12.58 4.07
C LYS A 60 7.91 -13.60 3.32
N ASP A 61 8.00 -13.48 1.99
CA ASP A 61 8.85 -14.33 1.15
C ASP A 61 10.34 -14.15 1.51
N CYS A 62 10.77 -12.91 1.77
CA CYS A 62 12.14 -12.65 2.24
C CYS A 62 12.38 -13.30 3.60
N VAL A 63 11.51 -13.07 4.59
CA VAL A 63 11.69 -13.62 5.94
C VAL A 63 11.65 -15.14 5.95
N SER A 64 10.72 -15.75 5.22
CA SER A 64 10.60 -17.22 5.15
C SER A 64 11.86 -17.89 4.57
N THR A 65 12.57 -17.20 3.67
CA THR A 65 13.84 -17.68 3.11
C THR A 65 14.96 -17.78 4.16
N PHE A 66 14.96 -16.89 5.16
CA PHE A 66 16.00 -16.84 6.21
C PHE A 66 15.60 -17.51 7.51
N MET A 67 14.35 -17.97 7.63
CA MET A 67 13.90 -18.70 8.79
C MET A 67 14.52 -20.10 8.83
N SER A 68 15.45 -20.30 9.74
CA SER A 68 16.23 -21.54 9.88
C SER A 68 15.49 -22.65 10.62
N SER A 69 14.40 -22.32 11.33
CA SER A 69 13.72 -23.22 12.27
C SER A 69 12.20 -23.18 12.08
N ASN A 70 11.57 -24.35 12.15
CA ASN A 70 10.10 -24.50 12.17
C ASN A 70 9.43 -23.86 13.39
N VAL A 71 10.20 -23.45 14.40
CA VAL A 71 9.69 -22.78 15.61
C VAL A 71 9.34 -21.30 15.35
N GLN A 72 9.87 -20.70 14.26
CA GLN A 72 9.55 -19.34 13.80
C GLN A 72 9.67 -18.25 14.88
N ASN A 73 10.61 -18.38 15.80
CA ASN A 73 10.74 -17.49 16.96
C ASN A 73 11.68 -16.29 16.73
N ASP A 74 12.39 -16.24 15.61
CA ASP A 74 13.39 -15.22 15.25
C ASP A 74 12.90 -14.25 14.16
N TRP A 75 11.63 -14.32 13.74
CA TRP A 75 11.08 -13.51 12.65
C TRP A 75 11.24 -11.99 12.87
N ASN A 76 11.14 -11.50 14.11
CA ASN A 76 11.29 -10.07 14.44
C ASN A 76 12.69 -9.55 14.03
N LEU A 77 13.73 -10.37 14.20
CA LEU A 77 15.08 -10.03 13.77
C LEU A 77 15.15 -9.95 12.24
N TRP A 78 14.64 -10.96 11.55
CA TRP A 78 14.69 -11.07 10.09
C TRP A 78 13.85 -10.01 9.37
N VAL A 79 12.73 -9.56 9.95
CA VAL A 79 11.91 -8.48 9.39
C VAL A 79 12.74 -7.20 9.20
N LYS A 80 13.61 -6.85 10.15
CA LYS A 80 14.45 -5.64 10.04
C LYS A 80 15.39 -5.72 8.84
N PHE A 81 15.99 -6.88 8.61
CA PHE A 81 16.86 -7.11 7.45
C PHE A 81 16.06 -7.17 6.14
N ALA A 82 14.88 -7.79 6.13
CA ALA A 82 14.00 -7.84 4.96
C ALA A 82 13.56 -6.43 4.53
N VAL A 83 13.21 -5.56 5.48
CA VAL A 83 12.86 -4.15 5.19
C VAL A 83 14.06 -3.38 4.62
N TYR A 84 15.27 -3.58 5.16
CA TYR A 84 16.48 -2.96 4.61
C TYR A 84 16.76 -3.43 3.18
N ALA A 85 16.66 -4.73 2.93
CA ALA A 85 16.84 -5.31 1.60
C ALA A 85 15.80 -4.79 0.61
N TYR A 86 14.52 -4.73 1.01
CA TYR A 86 13.45 -4.17 0.19
C TYR A 86 13.69 -2.70 -0.15
N ASN A 87 14.00 -1.88 0.84
CA ASN A 87 14.22 -0.43 0.65
C ASN A 87 15.48 -0.10 -0.15
N SER A 88 16.44 -1.02 -0.24
CA SER A 88 17.68 -0.89 -1.03
C SER A 88 17.63 -1.60 -2.39
N ALA A 89 16.60 -2.41 -2.64
CA ALA A 89 16.42 -3.12 -3.91
C ALA A 89 15.77 -2.21 -4.96
N ARG A 90 16.25 -2.30 -6.21
CA ARG A 90 15.69 -1.55 -7.34
C ARG A 90 14.37 -2.20 -7.77
N HIS A 91 13.30 -1.42 -7.84
CA HIS A 91 12.02 -1.92 -8.31
C HIS A 91 11.95 -1.86 -9.84
N SER A 92 11.41 -2.91 -10.46
CA SER A 92 11.39 -3.06 -11.93
C SER A 92 10.63 -1.96 -12.66
N THR A 93 9.56 -1.43 -12.06
CA THR A 93 8.71 -0.40 -12.68
C THR A 93 9.41 0.96 -12.75
N VAL A 94 10.00 1.40 -11.63
CA VAL A 94 10.59 2.75 -11.50
C VAL A 94 12.10 2.75 -11.71
N ALA A 95 12.73 1.58 -11.72
CA ALA A 95 14.19 1.37 -11.79
C ALA A 95 15.00 2.07 -10.67
N LEU A 96 14.33 2.65 -9.67
CA LEU A 96 14.91 3.26 -8.47
C LEU A 96 14.55 2.43 -7.23
N THR A 97 15.27 2.65 -6.15
CA THR A 97 14.97 2.03 -4.84
C THR A 97 13.94 2.88 -4.07
N PRO A 98 13.08 2.26 -3.24
CA PRO A 98 12.16 3.01 -2.38
C PRO A 98 12.86 4.05 -1.50
N ASN A 99 14.06 3.73 -0.98
CA ASN A 99 14.79 4.68 -0.15
C ASN A 99 15.35 5.87 -0.93
N GLU A 100 15.78 5.69 -2.18
CA GLU A 100 16.22 6.81 -3.02
C GLU A 100 15.06 7.79 -3.28
N LEU A 101 13.86 7.27 -3.53
CA LEU A 101 12.68 8.09 -3.74
C LEU A 101 12.23 8.82 -2.47
N MET A 102 12.33 8.17 -1.30
CA MET A 102 11.89 8.75 -0.04
C MET A 102 12.92 9.71 0.57
N MET A 103 14.18 9.30 0.60
CA MET A 103 15.25 9.95 1.36
C MET A 103 16.29 10.66 0.47
N GLY A 104 16.15 10.59 -0.86
CA GLY A 104 17.09 11.17 -1.83
C GLY A 104 18.47 10.50 -1.88
N ARG A 105 18.72 9.50 -1.02
CA ARG A 105 20.01 8.82 -0.90
C ARG A 105 19.87 7.32 -1.07
N ARG A 106 20.88 6.70 -1.66
CA ARG A 106 20.93 5.24 -1.82
C ARG A 106 21.38 4.57 -0.52
N LEU A 107 20.63 3.56 -0.08
CA LEU A 107 21.10 2.63 0.95
C LEU A 107 22.21 1.76 0.39
N ARG A 108 23.32 1.64 1.12
CA ARG A 108 24.48 0.85 0.69
C ARG A 108 24.35 -0.56 1.25
N PRO A 109 24.28 -1.60 0.42
CA PRO A 109 24.30 -2.97 0.92
C PRO A 109 25.69 -3.31 1.50
N PRO A 110 25.80 -4.20 2.49
CA PRO A 110 27.08 -4.55 3.12
C PRO A 110 28.16 -5.02 2.12
N ASN A 111 27.77 -5.72 1.06
CA ASN A 111 28.68 -6.16 0.01
C ASN A 111 29.33 -5.02 -0.80
N GLU A 112 28.68 -3.87 -0.91
CA GLU A 112 29.21 -2.68 -1.59
C GLU A 112 30.26 -1.99 -0.71
N LEU A 113 30.07 -2.01 0.62
CA LEU A 113 31.05 -1.50 1.58
C LEU A 113 32.34 -2.33 1.57
N LEU A 114 32.23 -3.65 1.43
CA LEU A 114 33.41 -4.54 1.36
C LEU A 114 34.24 -4.35 0.07
N ARG A 115 33.66 -3.77 -0.98
CA ARG A 115 34.31 -3.60 -2.30
C ARG A 115 34.90 -2.21 -2.52
N ARG A 116 34.63 -1.23 -1.65
CA ARG A 116 35.11 0.14 -1.79
C ARG A 116 35.94 0.55 -0.58
N THR A 117 37.21 0.83 -0.82
CA THR A 117 38.14 1.38 0.19
C THR A 117 38.03 2.88 0.38
N ALA A 118 37.39 3.60 -0.55
CA ALA A 118 37.27 5.05 -0.51
C ALA A 118 35.90 5.51 0.04
N VAL A 119 35.94 6.34 1.08
CA VAL A 119 34.79 7.11 1.54
C VAL A 119 34.61 8.28 0.57
N THR A 120 33.44 8.41 -0.05
CA THR A 120 33.11 9.62 -0.81
C THR A 120 33.03 10.78 0.19
N GLU A 121 33.95 11.73 0.13
CA GLU A 121 33.84 12.95 0.92
C GLU A 121 32.54 13.66 0.49
N ALA A 122 31.67 13.92 1.47
CA ALA A 122 30.60 14.86 1.27
C ALA A 122 31.29 16.21 1.09
N GLY A 123 31.30 16.73 -0.15
CA GLY A 123 31.78 18.09 -0.40
C GLY A 123 30.97 19.13 0.40
N GLU A 124 31.18 20.41 0.11
CA GLU A 124 30.47 21.48 0.82
C GLU A 124 28.95 21.25 0.92
N LEU A 125 28.39 21.54 2.10
CA LEU A 125 27.02 21.20 2.47
C LEU A 125 25.98 21.82 1.51
N MET A 126 26.18 23.09 1.13
CA MET A 126 25.25 23.83 0.26
C MET A 126 25.21 23.27 -1.17
N PRO A 127 26.35 23.09 -1.87
CA PRO A 127 26.37 22.40 -3.17
C PRO A 127 25.89 20.95 -3.13
N TYR A 128 26.10 20.23 -2.02
CA TYR A 128 25.53 18.89 -1.85
C TYR A 128 24.00 18.94 -1.74
N HIS A 129 23.46 19.85 -0.94
CA HIS A 129 22.02 20.00 -0.74
C HIS A 129 21.29 20.35 -2.05
N GLU A 130 21.81 21.30 -2.84
CA GLU A 130 21.24 21.66 -4.14
C GLU A 130 21.23 20.48 -5.12
N ARG A 131 22.34 19.73 -5.18
CA ARG A 131 22.43 18.51 -6.01
C ARG A 131 21.43 17.45 -5.56
N LEU A 132 21.23 17.30 -4.25
CA LEU A 132 20.29 16.35 -3.68
C LEU A 132 18.85 16.71 -4.07
N LEU A 133 18.44 17.96 -3.92
CA LEU A 133 17.11 18.43 -4.30
C LEU A 133 16.84 18.20 -5.79
N LEU A 134 17.77 18.59 -6.67
CA LEU A 134 17.66 18.37 -8.11
C LEU A 134 17.58 16.87 -8.46
N ALA A 135 18.34 16.02 -7.77
CA ALA A 135 18.29 14.58 -7.97
C ALA A 135 16.96 13.98 -7.52
N MET A 136 16.40 14.45 -6.41
CA MET A 136 15.07 14.04 -5.92
C MET A 136 13.98 14.44 -6.89
N GLU A 137 13.95 15.70 -7.34
CA GLU A 137 12.97 16.19 -8.32
C GLU A 137 12.98 15.35 -9.61
N ARG A 138 14.17 15.09 -10.17
CA ARG A 138 14.34 14.24 -11.35
C ARG A 138 13.88 12.81 -11.10
N SER A 139 14.21 12.26 -9.93
CA SER A 139 13.83 10.89 -9.56
C SER A 139 12.30 10.76 -9.44
N HIS A 140 11.64 11.74 -8.83
CA HIS A 140 10.18 11.82 -8.75
C HIS A 140 9.53 11.95 -10.12
N ALA A 141 10.05 12.83 -10.99
CA ALA A 141 9.53 13.00 -12.34
C ALA A 141 9.64 11.69 -13.17
N CYS A 142 10.79 11.02 -13.12
CA CYS A 142 11.00 9.72 -13.77
C CYS A 142 10.06 8.64 -13.19
N ALA A 143 9.90 8.61 -11.86
CA ALA A 143 9.02 7.67 -11.19
C ALA A 143 7.56 7.86 -11.59
N GLU A 144 7.11 9.11 -11.67
CA GLU A 144 5.74 9.42 -12.07
C GLU A 144 5.49 9.06 -13.53
N ALA A 145 6.40 9.38 -14.43
CA ALA A 145 6.30 8.96 -15.83
C ALA A 145 6.23 7.43 -15.98
N ALA A 146 7.06 6.70 -15.22
CA ALA A 146 7.04 5.24 -15.20
C ALA A 146 5.72 4.69 -14.62
N ARG A 147 5.21 5.30 -13.55
CA ARG A 147 3.93 4.95 -12.90
C ARG A 147 2.76 5.12 -13.86
N VAL A 148 2.69 6.26 -14.56
CA VAL A 148 1.63 6.55 -15.54
C VAL A 148 1.65 5.52 -16.68
N LYS A 149 2.81 5.28 -17.28
CA LYS A 149 2.97 4.29 -18.35
C LYS A 149 2.55 2.87 -17.92
N GLU A 150 2.91 2.48 -16.70
CA GLU A 150 2.51 1.19 -16.13
C GLU A 150 1.00 1.12 -15.91
N GLN A 151 0.40 2.20 -15.40
CA GLN A 151 -1.04 2.29 -15.17
C GLN A 151 -1.83 2.19 -16.49
N GLU A 152 -1.39 2.87 -17.54
CA GLU A 152 -1.97 2.78 -18.88
C GLU A 152 -1.87 1.36 -19.44
N ARG A 153 -0.70 0.71 -19.29
CA ARG A 153 -0.51 -0.67 -19.72
C ARG A 153 -1.47 -1.62 -19.00
N GLN A 154 -1.59 -1.49 -17.67
CA GLN A 154 -2.51 -2.30 -16.86
C GLN A 154 -3.97 -2.06 -17.27
N ALA A 155 -4.36 -0.80 -17.47
CA ALA A 155 -5.70 -0.43 -17.91
C ALA A 155 -6.02 -1.04 -19.29
N HIS A 156 -5.10 -0.97 -20.25
CA HIS A 156 -5.26 -1.59 -21.57
C HIS A 156 -5.52 -3.10 -21.48
N TYR A 157 -4.71 -3.83 -20.71
CA TYR A 157 -4.90 -5.29 -20.55
C TYR A 157 -6.18 -5.65 -19.79
N TYR A 158 -6.53 -4.87 -18.77
CA TYR A 158 -7.77 -5.05 -18.02
C TYR A 158 -8.98 -4.83 -18.92
N ASN A 159 -9.05 -3.68 -19.61
CA ASN A 159 -10.15 -3.30 -20.49
C ASN A 159 -10.35 -4.31 -21.64
N ARG A 160 -9.28 -4.93 -22.14
CA ARG A 160 -9.38 -6.00 -23.16
C ARG A 160 -10.18 -7.23 -22.68
N ARG A 161 -10.16 -7.52 -21.38
CA ARG A 161 -10.86 -8.69 -20.79
C ARG A 161 -12.29 -8.37 -20.33
N VAL A 162 -12.61 -7.10 -20.09
CA VAL A 162 -13.95 -6.68 -19.64
C VAL A 162 -14.91 -6.71 -20.83
N ARG A 163 -15.73 -7.76 -20.92
CA ARG A 163 -16.70 -7.94 -22.02
C ARG A 163 -18.09 -7.37 -21.76
N GLN A 164 -18.41 -6.97 -20.52
CA GLN A 164 -19.69 -6.36 -20.17
C GLN A 164 -19.51 -5.31 -19.07
N LYS A 165 -19.65 -4.02 -19.42
CA LYS A 165 -19.84 -2.94 -18.45
C LYS A 165 -21.33 -2.88 -18.13
N ARG A 166 -21.75 -3.59 -17.08
CA ARG A 166 -23.08 -3.36 -16.51
C ARG A 166 -22.98 -2.06 -15.72
N THR A 167 -23.65 -1.02 -16.20
CA THR A 167 -23.73 0.27 -15.51
C THR A 167 -24.86 0.22 -14.50
N PHE A 168 -24.60 0.73 -13.30
CA PHE A 168 -25.59 0.84 -12.24
C PHE A 168 -26.05 2.30 -12.12
N ALA A 169 -27.34 2.50 -11.90
CA ALA A 169 -27.95 3.81 -11.67
C ALA A 169 -28.61 3.86 -10.29
N VAL A 170 -28.80 5.08 -9.79
CA VAL A 170 -29.60 5.31 -8.57
C VAL A 170 -31.01 4.78 -8.79
N GLY A 171 -31.50 4.00 -7.83
CA GLY A 171 -32.78 3.28 -7.90
C GLY A 171 -32.69 1.82 -8.34
N ASP A 172 -31.56 1.36 -8.89
CA ASP A 172 -31.40 -0.04 -9.28
C ASP A 172 -31.40 -0.97 -8.07
N ARG A 173 -31.94 -2.19 -8.27
CA ARG A 173 -31.88 -3.28 -7.30
C ARG A 173 -30.68 -4.17 -7.58
N VAL A 174 -29.83 -4.36 -6.59
CA VAL A 174 -28.60 -5.12 -6.66
C VAL A 174 -28.49 -6.16 -5.56
N TRP A 175 -27.78 -7.24 -5.86
CA TRP A 175 -27.33 -8.22 -4.87
C TRP A 175 -25.89 -7.90 -4.50
N VAL A 176 -25.60 -7.83 -3.20
CA VAL A 176 -24.26 -7.58 -2.67
C VAL A 176 -23.60 -8.90 -2.34
N TYR A 177 -22.38 -9.10 -2.82
CA TYR A 177 -21.57 -10.25 -2.44
C TYR A 177 -21.14 -10.12 -0.98
N ASN A 178 -21.62 -11.02 -0.13
CA ASN A 178 -21.31 -11.08 1.29
C ASN A 178 -20.95 -12.53 1.68
N PRO A 179 -19.68 -12.94 1.47
CA PRO A 179 -19.26 -14.30 1.77
C PRO A 179 -19.24 -14.53 3.29
N PRO A 180 -19.78 -15.66 3.78
CA PRO A 180 -19.78 -15.98 5.20
C PRO A 180 -18.34 -16.11 5.72
N ARG A 181 -18.00 -15.43 6.81
CA ARG A 181 -16.67 -15.48 7.44
C ARG A 181 -16.75 -16.07 8.84
N GLY A 182 -15.70 -16.80 9.22
CA GLY A 182 -15.48 -17.32 10.58
C GLY A 182 -15.71 -18.82 10.74
N PRO A 183 -15.43 -19.37 11.93
CA PRO A 183 -15.47 -20.82 12.20
C PRO A 183 -16.85 -21.46 12.00
N LYS A 184 -17.91 -20.65 12.07
CA LYS A 184 -19.32 -21.07 11.92
C LYS A 184 -19.87 -20.86 10.50
N ALA A 185 -19.04 -20.38 9.56
CA ALA A 185 -19.42 -20.24 8.17
C ALA A 185 -19.56 -21.63 7.53
N THR A 186 -20.79 -22.05 7.23
CA THR A 186 -21.03 -23.31 6.50
C THR A 186 -20.80 -23.11 5.01
N LYS A 187 -20.33 -24.16 4.31
CA LYS A 187 -20.05 -24.13 2.85
C LYS A 187 -21.28 -23.79 1.99
N PHE A 188 -22.50 -23.87 2.56
CA PHE A 188 -23.77 -23.71 1.87
C PHE A 188 -24.52 -22.41 2.22
N VAL A 189 -23.92 -21.46 2.96
CA VAL A 189 -24.59 -20.17 3.19
C VAL A 189 -24.66 -19.39 1.87
N HIS A 190 -25.82 -18.79 1.60
CA HIS A 190 -26.00 -17.92 0.45
C HIS A 190 -25.02 -16.74 0.51
N GLN A 191 -24.16 -16.62 -0.49
CA GLN A 191 -23.07 -15.63 -0.52
C GLN A 191 -23.52 -14.26 -1.02
N TRP A 192 -24.81 -14.10 -1.33
CA TRP A 192 -25.38 -12.86 -1.83
C TRP A 192 -26.45 -12.34 -0.87
N GLN A 193 -26.40 -11.06 -0.59
CA GLN A 193 -27.35 -10.37 0.28
C GLN A 193 -28.15 -9.37 -0.57
N GLY A 194 -29.46 -9.38 -0.42
CA GLY A 194 -30.35 -8.51 -1.19
C GLY A 194 -31.82 -8.96 -1.13
N PRO A 195 -32.71 -8.24 -1.82
CA PRO A 195 -32.40 -7.09 -2.70
C PRO A 195 -31.98 -5.83 -1.93
N MET A 196 -30.97 -5.12 -2.44
CA MET A 196 -30.57 -3.81 -1.93
C MET A 196 -30.78 -2.77 -3.04
N ARG A 197 -31.20 -1.57 -2.67
CA ARG A 197 -31.46 -0.45 -3.60
C ARG A 197 -30.31 0.53 -3.59
N ILE A 198 -29.90 0.99 -4.77
CA ILE A 198 -28.89 2.06 -4.89
C ILE A 198 -29.52 3.40 -4.52
N VAL A 199 -29.00 4.06 -3.49
CA VAL A 199 -29.48 5.36 -3.00
C VAL A 199 -28.72 6.51 -3.65
N GLU A 200 -27.40 6.43 -3.67
CA GLU A 200 -26.54 7.50 -4.19
C GLU A 200 -25.21 6.94 -4.70
N SER A 201 -24.54 7.72 -5.56
CA SER A 201 -23.18 7.44 -5.98
C SER A 201 -22.20 7.98 -4.95
N ALA A 202 -21.31 7.13 -4.46
CA ALA A 202 -20.24 7.48 -3.51
C ALA A 202 -18.90 7.75 -4.20
N GLY A 203 -18.91 8.07 -5.50
CA GLY A 203 -17.73 8.37 -6.30
C GLY A 203 -17.01 7.14 -6.89
N TYR A 204 -16.23 7.39 -7.95
CA TYR A 204 -15.60 6.36 -8.80
C TYR A 204 -16.61 5.32 -9.31
N GLU A 205 -16.68 4.17 -8.65
CA GLU A 205 -17.60 3.06 -8.96
C GLU A 205 -18.25 2.53 -7.66
N ASN A 206 -18.35 3.38 -6.65
CA ASN A 206 -18.93 3.05 -5.36
C ASN A 206 -20.36 3.60 -5.27
N PHE A 207 -21.22 2.86 -4.58
CA PHE A 207 -22.63 3.20 -4.41
C PHE A 207 -23.03 2.98 -2.95
N VAL A 208 -23.83 3.87 -2.41
CA VAL A 208 -24.49 3.67 -1.11
C VAL A 208 -25.74 2.83 -1.35
N LEU A 209 -25.87 1.78 -0.56
CA LEU A 209 -26.93 0.79 -0.71
C LEU A 209 -27.83 0.82 0.53
N GLU A 210 -29.13 0.82 0.28
CA GLU A 210 -30.17 0.68 1.30
C GLU A 210 -30.80 -0.70 1.18
N ARG A 211 -31.01 -1.35 2.31
CA ARG A 211 -31.65 -2.67 2.35
C ARG A 211 -33.16 -2.47 2.35
N GLU A 212 -33.87 -3.07 1.39
CA GLU A 212 -35.34 -2.97 1.31
C GLU A 212 -36.04 -3.86 2.38
N ASP A 213 -35.33 -4.81 2.99
CA ASP A 213 -35.90 -5.81 3.91
C ASP A 213 -36.10 -5.33 5.38
N LYS A 214 -36.21 -4.03 5.65
CA LYS A 214 -36.38 -3.49 7.01
C LYS A 214 -37.47 -2.43 7.11
#